data_AF-A0A967AU72-F1
#
_entry.id   AF-A0A967AU72-F1
#
_cell.length_a   1.000
_cell.length_b   1.000
_cell.length_c   1.000
_cell.angle_alpha   90.00
_cell.angle_beta   90.00
_cell.angle_gamma   90.00
#
_symmetry.space_group_name_H-M   'P 1'
#
loop_
_entity.id
_entity.type
_entity.pdbx_description
1 polymer ?
#
loop_
_entity_poly.entity_id
_entity_poly.type
_entity_poly.pdbx_seq_one_letter_code
_entity_poly.pdbx_strand_id
1 'polypeptide(L)'
;MDNYKTYGLIYGSVLDISCPQGWHVATVEEWLQLVNYSGGVQNAGRLLKSKGTDLWAAPNEATNETNFSVLPEGNLSRFQFYDYSGLGTATSFWAASTNYKPVSILSFWDDDFVSIEDARYFQTGYCRCV
;
A
#
# COMPACT_ATOMS: atom_id res chain seq x y z
N MET A 1 3.57 -15.15 16.21
CA MET A 1 4.51 -14.33 15.43
C MET A 1 3.89 -12.96 15.29
N ASP A 2 4.55 -11.94 15.83
CA ASP A 2 4.03 -10.56 15.89
C ASP A 2 4.32 -9.80 14.59
N ASN A 3 3.77 -10.26 13.46
CA ASN A 3 4.00 -9.63 12.16
C ASN A 3 3.64 -8.14 12.13
N TYR A 4 2.70 -7.70 12.98
CA TYR A 4 2.30 -6.31 13.11
C TYR A 4 3.45 -5.38 13.58
N LYS A 5 4.48 -5.91 14.24
CA LYS A 5 5.66 -5.11 14.66
C LYS A 5 6.52 -4.69 13.47
N THR A 6 6.51 -5.49 12.40
CA THR A 6 7.29 -5.23 11.19
C THR A 6 6.42 -4.56 10.12
N TYR A 7 5.20 -5.04 9.95
CA TYR A 7 4.32 -4.77 8.81
C TYR A 7 3.11 -3.89 9.14
N GLY A 8 2.93 -3.53 10.40
CA GLY A 8 1.78 -2.75 10.84
C GLY A 8 0.47 -3.56 10.87
N LEU A 9 -0.63 -2.83 11.06
CA LEU A 9 -1.96 -3.42 11.18
C LEU A 9 -2.69 -3.44 9.83
N ILE A 10 -3.45 -4.51 9.64
CA ILE A 10 -4.35 -4.70 8.52
C ILE A 10 -5.76 -4.26 8.94
N TYR A 11 -6.40 -3.39 8.16
CA TYR A 11 -7.73 -2.85 8.46
C TYR A 11 -8.76 -3.37 7.47
N GLY A 12 -9.97 -3.73 7.96
CA GLY A 12 -11.07 -4.19 7.10
C GLY A 12 -11.84 -3.06 6.41
N SER A 13 -11.72 -1.83 6.91
CA SER A 13 -12.37 -0.66 6.35
C SER A 13 -11.56 0.60 6.66
N VAL A 14 -11.70 1.61 5.80
CA VAL A 14 -11.15 2.94 6.06
C VAL A 14 -11.75 3.58 7.33
N LEU A 15 -12.97 3.19 7.70
CA LEU A 15 -13.68 3.70 8.89
C LEU A 15 -13.10 3.19 10.20
N ASP A 16 -12.36 2.08 10.16
CA ASP A 16 -11.74 1.48 11.35
C ASP A 16 -10.38 2.12 11.69
N ILE A 17 -9.93 3.04 10.84
CA ILE A 17 -8.63 3.69 10.96
C ILE A 17 -8.76 4.96 11.79
N SER A 18 -7.92 5.07 12.82
CA SER A 18 -7.75 6.29 13.60
C SER A 18 -6.38 6.89 13.33
N CYS A 19 -6.35 8.11 12.80
CA CYS A 19 -5.13 8.87 12.56
C CYS A 19 -4.84 9.83 13.73
N PRO A 20 -3.56 10.12 14.04
CA PRO A 20 -3.20 11.14 15.02
C PRO A 20 -3.78 12.52 14.65
N GLN A 21 -3.93 13.40 15.64
CA GLN A 21 -4.44 14.75 15.41
C GLN A 21 -3.60 15.48 14.35
N GLY A 22 -4.28 16.03 13.34
CA GLY A 22 -3.64 16.74 12.22
C GLY A 22 -3.25 15.84 11.04
N TRP A 23 -3.51 14.53 11.11
CA TRP A 23 -3.27 13.57 10.05
C TRP A 23 -4.59 12.95 9.58
N HIS A 24 -4.64 12.49 8.33
CA HIS A 24 -5.80 11.78 7.78
C HIS A 24 -5.36 10.59 6.91
N VAL A 25 -6.30 9.70 6.60
CA VAL A 25 -6.03 8.62 5.64
C VAL A 25 -5.91 9.23 4.25
N ALA A 26 -4.80 8.95 3.56
CA ALA A 26 -4.53 9.48 2.24
C ALA A 26 -5.72 9.26 1.28
N THR A 27 -6.09 10.31 0.57
CA THR A 27 -7.10 10.29 -0.49
C THR A 27 -6.52 9.72 -1.78
N VAL A 28 -7.40 9.36 -2.72
CA VAL A 28 -6.96 8.92 -4.06
C VAL A 28 -6.15 10.02 -4.76
N GLU A 29 -6.55 11.28 -4.60
CA GLU A 29 -5.87 12.43 -5.18
C GLU A 29 -4.45 12.60 -4.60
N GLU A 30 -4.27 12.42 -3.28
CA GLU A 30 -2.96 12.49 -2.63
C GLU A 30 -2.05 11.34 -3.05
N TRP A 31 -2.58 10.13 -3.19
CA TRP A 31 -1.83 9.01 -3.74
C TRP A 31 -1.41 9.25 -5.19
N LEU A 32 -2.31 9.79 -6.02
CA LEU A 32 -1.99 10.17 -7.40
C LEU A 32 -0.90 11.25 -7.45
N GLN A 33 -0.94 12.24 -6.56
CA GLN A 33 0.11 13.26 -6.46
C GLN A 33 1.46 12.64 -6.11
N LEU A 34 1.50 11.72 -5.12
CA LEU A 34 2.72 11.01 -4.74
C LEU A 34 3.28 10.17 -5.89
N VAL A 35 2.42 9.41 -6.58
CA VAL A 35 2.80 8.58 -7.74
C VAL A 35 3.34 9.45 -8.87
N ASN A 36 2.68 10.58 -9.18
CA ASN A 36 3.13 11.51 -10.21
C ASN A 36 4.45 12.17 -9.84
N TYR A 37 4.62 12.59 -8.59
CA TYR A 37 5.89 13.10 -8.06
C TYR A 37 7.01 12.07 -8.19
N SER A 38 6.67 10.79 -8.08
CA SER A 38 7.60 9.66 -8.18
C SER A 38 7.87 9.20 -9.63
N GLY A 39 7.50 9.98 -10.64
CA GLY A 39 7.75 9.66 -12.05
C GLY A 39 6.69 8.76 -12.69
N GLY A 40 5.51 8.65 -12.09
CA GLY A 40 4.38 7.87 -12.58
C GLY A 40 4.39 6.41 -12.11
N VAL A 41 3.32 5.69 -12.43
CA VAL A 41 3.05 4.31 -11.96
C VAL A 41 4.14 3.29 -12.26
N GLN A 42 4.95 3.50 -13.31
CA GLN A 42 6.05 2.61 -13.67
C GLN A 42 7.33 2.83 -12.85
N ASN A 43 7.48 4.00 -12.23
CA ASN A 43 8.67 4.37 -11.45
C ASN A 43 8.39 4.52 -9.96
N ALA A 44 7.12 4.68 -9.59
CA ALA A 44 6.72 4.93 -8.21
C ALA A 44 7.18 3.82 -7.26
N GLY A 45 7.09 2.54 -7.65
CA GLY A 45 7.59 1.44 -6.81
C GLY A 45 9.08 1.56 -6.53
N ARG A 46 9.88 1.90 -7.55
CA ARG A 46 11.33 2.09 -7.38
C ARG A 46 11.67 3.18 -6.35
N LEU A 47 10.94 4.29 -6.37
CA LEU A 47 11.22 5.44 -5.49
C LEU A 47 10.60 5.35 -4.10
N LEU A 48 9.53 4.55 -3.94
CA LEU A 48 8.73 4.49 -2.71
C LEU A 48 8.96 3.20 -1.90
N LYS A 49 9.28 2.06 -2.54
CA LYS A 49 9.56 0.79 -1.83
C LYS A 49 10.80 0.89 -0.96
N SER A 50 10.80 0.12 0.12
CA SER A 50 12.00 -0.09 0.94
C SER A 50 13.10 -0.79 0.13
N LYS A 51 14.36 -0.48 0.49
CA LYS A 51 15.55 -1.01 -0.18
C LYS A 51 15.81 -2.46 0.21
N GLY A 52 16.56 -3.15 -0.64
CA GLY A 52 17.13 -4.46 -0.36
C GLY A 52 16.11 -5.59 -0.46
N THR A 53 16.57 -6.80 -0.19
CA THR A 53 15.81 -8.03 -0.42
C THR A 53 15.52 -8.81 0.87
N ASP A 54 15.68 -8.17 2.01
CA ASP A 54 15.39 -8.79 3.31
C ASP A 54 13.88 -8.98 3.51
N LEU A 55 13.09 -8.07 2.94
CA LEU A 55 11.63 -8.10 2.98
C LEU A 55 11.04 -8.29 1.58
N TRP A 56 11.45 -7.47 0.59
CA TRP A 56 11.04 -7.63 -0.80
C TRP A 56 11.76 -8.80 -1.47
N ALA A 57 11.04 -9.58 -2.27
CA ALA A 57 11.62 -10.65 -3.06
C ALA A 57 12.66 -10.08 -4.04
N ALA A 58 13.72 -10.84 -4.27
CA ALA A 58 14.69 -10.48 -5.29
C ALA A 58 14.11 -10.75 -6.70
N PRO A 59 14.40 -9.89 -7.69
CA PRO A 59 15.17 -8.65 -7.58
C PRO A 59 14.34 -7.48 -7.00
N ASN A 60 14.98 -6.60 -6.22
CA ASN A 60 14.40 -5.32 -5.80
C ASN A 60 15.40 -4.19 -6.03
N GLU A 61 15.10 -3.32 -6.99
CA GLU A 61 15.95 -2.17 -7.36
C GLU A 61 15.51 -0.85 -6.72
N ALA A 62 14.66 -0.92 -5.69
CA ALA A 62 14.13 0.26 -5.02
C ALA A 62 15.26 1.16 -4.46
N THR A 63 15.18 2.45 -4.78
CA THR A 63 16.12 3.48 -4.31
C THR A 63 15.61 4.21 -3.08
N ASN A 64 14.31 4.11 -2.75
CA ASN A 64 13.67 4.73 -1.59
C ASN A 64 14.09 6.20 -1.34
N GLU A 65 14.32 6.98 -2.40
CA GLU A 65 14.85 8.35 -2.28
C GLU A 65 13.88 9.31 -1.57
N THR A 66 12.61 8.95 -1.56
CA THR A 66 11.53 9.67 -0.86
C THR A 66 11.53 9.41 0.66
N ASN A 67 12.30 8.42 1.13
CA ASN A 67 12.20 7.85 2.49
C ASN A 67 10.81 7.32 2.85
N PHE A 68 9.93 7.09 1.86
CA PHE A 68 8.59 6.60 2.12
C PHE A 68 8.61 5.17 2.70
N SER A 69 9.46 4.29 2.17
CA SER A 69 9.73 2.96 2.71
C SER A 69 8.52 2.02 2.73
N VAL A 70 7.90 1.75 1.58
CA VAL A 70 6.84 0.72 1.46
C VAL A 70 7.41 -0.67 1.73
N LEU A 71 6.75 -1.47 2.56
CA LEU A 71 7.11 -2.87 2.82
C LEU A 71 6.19 -3.81 2.02
N PRO A 72 6.56 -5.07 1.80
CA PRO A 72 5.75 -6.03 1.05
C PRO A 72 4.92 -6.88 2.00
N GLU A 73 3.90 -6.30 2.60
CA GLU A 73 3.18 -6.94 3.68
C GLU A 73 2.13 -7.97 3.19
N GLY A 74 1.99 -8.18 1.88
CA GLY A 74 0.99 -9.06 1.27
C GLY A 74 -0.44 -8.54 1.44
N ASN A 75 -1.40 -9.16 0.77
CA ASN A 75 -2.79 -8.68 0.73
C ASN A 75 -3.76 -9.81 1.04
N LEU A 76 -4.93 -9.48 1.61
CA LEU A 76 -6.06 -10.41 1.68
C LEU A 76 -7.00 -10.14 0.50
N SER A 77 -6.91 -11.03 -0.50
CA SER A 77 -7.73 -10.93 -1.71
C SER A 77 -9.14 -11.46 -1.49
N ARG A 78 -10.15 -10.77 -2.05
CA ARG A 78 -11.54 -11.26 -2.06
C ARG A 78 -11.76 -12.44 -3.01
N PHE A 79 -10.93 -12.59 -4.04
CA PHE A 79 -11.13 -13.59 -5.09
C PHE A 79 -10.54 -14.97 -4.77
N GLN A 80 -9.53 -15.05 -3.89
CA GLN A 80 -8.83 -16.29 -3.56
C GLN A 80 -9.35 -16.94 -2.28
N PHE A 81 -10.67 -16.94 -2.06
CA PHE A 81 -11.27 -17.54 -0.85
C PHE A 81 -10.67 -17.03 0.47
N TYR A 82 -10.44 -15.73 0.58
CA TYR A 82 -9.95 -15.10 1.82
C TYR A 82 -8.51 -15.48 2.19
N ASP A 83 -7.70 -15.95 1.23
CA ASP A 83 -6.31 -16.31 1.49
C ASP A 83 -5.40 -15.07 1.57
N TYR A 84 -4.45 -15.13 2.50
CA TYR A 84 -3.40 -14.13 2.65
C TYR A 84 -2.23 -14.52 1.75
N SER A 85 -1.87 -13.65 0.82
CA SER A 85 -0.83 -13.94 -0.16
C SER A 85 -0.02 -12.70 -0.53
N GLY A 86 1.08 -12.89 -1.27
CA GLY A 86 1.92 -11.78 -1.72
C GLY A 86 2.86 -11.20 -0.65
N LEU A 87 3.04 -11.87 0.50
CA LEU A 87 4.09 -11.50 1.45
C LEU A 87 5.44 -11.55 0.73
N GLY A 88 6.17 -10.44 0.77
CA GLY A 88 7.43 -10.28 0.04
C GLY A 88 7.29 -9.75 -1.39
N THR A 89 6.10 -9.70 -1.98
CA THR A 89 5.92 -9.32 -3.39
C THR A 89 4.85 -8.28 -3.65
N ALA A 90 4.00 -7.97 -2.67
CA ALA A 90 2.99 -6.93 -2.84
C ALA A 90 2.57 -6.30 -1.51
N THR A 91 1.96 -5.12 -1.60
CA THR A 91 1.16 -4.53 -0.52
C THR A 91 0.08 -3.63 -1.11
N SER A 92 -0.97 -3.36 -0.33
CA SER A 92 -2.06 -2.48 -0.74
C SER A 92 -2.53 -1.57 0.40
N PHE A 93 -2.61 -0.26 0.15
CA PHE A 93 -3.05 0.76 1.11
C PHE A 93 -4.46 1.27 0.82
N TRP A 94 -5.29 1.42 1.86
CA TRP A 94 -6.58 2.09 1.73
C TRP A 94 -6.42 3.54 1.25
N ALA A 95 -7.31 3.96 0.34
CA ALA A 95 -7.50 5.35 -0.01
C ALA A 95 -8.85 5.86 0.51
N ALA A 96 -8.84 7.00 1.21
CA ALA A 96 -10.04 7.71 1.58
C ALA A 96 -10.72 8.29 0.32
N SER A 97 -12.05 8.28 0.31
CA SER A 97 -12.85 8.99 -0.69
C SER A 97 -13.62 10.10 -0.02
N THR A 98 -13.67 11.26 -0.68
CA THR A 98 -14.55 12.36 -0.31
C THR A 98 -16.05 12.00 -0.38
N ASN A 99 -16.41 10.86 -0.98
CA ASN A 99 -17.79 10.41 -1.21
C ASN A 99 -18.20 9.11 -0.47
N TYR A 100 -17.59 8.80 0.69
CA TYR A 100 -18.04 7.75 1.62
C TYR A 100 -18.15 6.32 1.04
N LYS A 101 -17.33 5.97 0.05
CA LYS A 101 -17.07 4.58 -0.32
C LYS A 101 -15.56 4.33 -0.21
N PRO A 102 -15.09 3.16 0.23
CA PRO A 102 -13.72 2.77 -0.06
C PRO A 102 -13.67 2.59 -1.58
N VAL A 103 -13.12 3.55 -2.32
CA VAL A 103 -13.17 3.52 -3.78
C VAL A 103 -11.89 2.98 -4.35
N SER A 104 -10.75 3.12 -3.66
CA SER A 104 -9.51 2.59 -4.20
C SER A 104 -8.51 2.08 -3.16
N ILE A 105 -7.68 1.15 -3.61
CA ILE A 105 -6.47 0.70 -2.92
C ILE A 105 -5.27 1.04 -3.79
N LEU A 106 -4.19 1.53 -3.19
CA LEU A 106 -2.90 1.72 -3.87
C LEU A 106 -2.07 0.47 -3.66
N SER A 107 -1.83 -0.30 -4.71
CA SER A 107 -1.04 -1.53 -4.66
C SER A 107 0.37 -1.31 -5.21
N PHE A 108 1.36 -1.86 -4.51
CA PHE A 108 2.74 -1.94 -4.95
C PHE A 108 3.08 -3.38 -5.30
N TRP A 109 3.81 -3.58 -6.39
CA TRP A 109 4.24 -4.89 -6.86
C TRP A 109 5.77 -5.01 -6.86
N ASP A 110 6.26 -6.24 -6.99
CA ASP A 110 7.68 -6.57 -7.02
C ASP A 110 8.39 -5.98 -8.25
N ASP A 111 7.68 -5.78 -9.36
CA ASP A 111 8.17 -5.20 -10.63
C ASP A 111 8.18 -3.65 -10.69
N ASP A 112 8.13 -2.98 -9.54
CA ASP A 112 8.07 -1.51 -9.38
C ASP A 112 6.78 -0.85 -9.88
N PHE A 113 5.85 -1.62 -10.45
CA PHE A 113 4.56 -1.10 -10.87
C PHE A 113 3.69 -0.76 -9.66
N VAL A 114 2.89 0.30 -9.82
CA VAL A 114 1.90 0.74 -8.84
C VAL A 114 0.54 0.83 -9.51
N SER A 115 -0.47 0.21 -8.91
CA SER A 115 -1.85 0.26 -9.39
C SER A 115 -2.76 0.96 -8.38
N ILE A 116 -3.75 1.69 -8.91
CA ILE A 116 -4.89 2.17 -8.12
C ILE A 116 -6.10 1.37 -8.57
N GLU A 117 -6.61 0.53 -7.69
CA GLU A 117 -7.65 -0.45 -8.00
C GLU A 117 -8.89 -0.22 -7.17
N ASP A 118 -10.06 -0.68 -7.64
CA ASP A 118 -11.29 -0.56 -6.88
C ASP A 118 -11.23 -1.42 -5.60
N ALA A 119 -11.45 -0.77 -4.46
CA ALA A 119 -11.39 -1.40 -3.15
C ALA A 119 -12.37 -2.57 -2.96
N ARG A 120 -13.43 -2.70 -3.79
CA ARG A 120 -14.35 -3.85 -3.76
C ARG A 120 -13.66 -5.19 -4.01
N TYR A 121 -12.49 -5.18 -4.63
CA TYR A 121 -11.67 -6.37 -4.90
C TYR A 121 -10.85 -6.83 -3.68
N PHE A 122 -10.79 -6.01 -2.64
CA PHE A 122 -10.01 -6.24 -1.44
C PHE A 122 -10.93 -6.33 -0.22
N GLN A 123 -10.51 -7.11 0.77
CA GLN A 123 -11.22 -7.16 2.06
C GLN A 123 -10.53 -6.34 3.12
N THR A 124 -9.22 -6.22 3.00
CA THR A 124 -8.41 -5.47 3.93
C THR A 124 -7.33 -4.73 3.18
N GLY A 125 -6.85 -3.66 3.80
CA GLY A 125 -5.70 -2.89 3.33
C GLY A 125 -4.93 -2.37 4.52
N TYR A 126 -3.68 -2.03 4.28
CA TYR A 126 -2.88 -1.28 5.24
C TYR A 126 -3.31 0.17 5.22
N CYS A 127 -2.94 0.89 6.27
CA CYS A 127 -3.14 2.33 6.32
C CYS A 127 -1.81 3.03 6.54
N ARG A 128 -1.67 4.18 5.87
CA ARG A 128 -0.76 5.22 6.29
C ARG A 128 -1.50 6.54 6.38
N CYS A 129 -1.44 7.16 7.55
CA CYS A 129 -1.92 8.51 7.73
C CYS A 129 -0.91 9.49 7.13
N VAL A 130 -1.38 10.49 6.39
CA VAL A 130 -0.59 11.55 5.73
C VAL A 130 -1.00 12.93 6.20
#